data_AF-A0A7C6RXJ5-F1
#
_entry.id   AF-A0A7C6RXJ5-F1
#
_cell.length_a   1.000
_cell.length_b   1.000
_cell.length_c   1.000
_cell.angle_alpha   90.00
_cell.angle_beta   90.00
_cell.angle_gamma   90.00
#
_symmetry.space_group_name_H-M   'P 1'
#
loop_
_entity.id
_entity.type
_entity.pdbx_description
1 polymer ?
#
loop_
_entity_poly.entity_id
_entity_poly.type
_entity_poly.pdbx_seq_one_letter_code
_entity_poly.pdbx_strand_id
1 'polypeptide(L)'
;MHERNQARTAALIQQEIEQASRLRDQVIDTFGLREPESFPLVVIPACTLGITRLPEQRRRAFRDHLSDVIGQAAVPPAAPIREPEQVAPAPVAASRAQAALGMACSRCQGFCCEGGGDHAYLKVETIRRYLAEHPDQRPDDVLAAYLDRVGHRTYQGSCIYHQADGCALPREMRSDLCNRHFCKALHEFQRNLPATGPIRAFFVAANYGAIQKAALVHENQMLSVPTI
;
A
#
# COMPACT_ATOMS: atom_id res chain seq x y z
N MET A 1 21.28 -18.91 15.62
CA MET A 1 20.34 -17.78 15.86
C MET A 1 19.42 -17.54 14.65
N HIS A 2 19.96 -17.53 13.43
CA HIS A 2 19.17 -17.37 12.19
C HIS A 2 18.08 -18.45 12.00
N GLU A 3 18.42 -19.73 12.12
CA GLU A 3 17.46 -20.85 12.00
C GLU A 3 16.34 -20.78 13.05
N ARG A 4 16.68 -20.41 14.30
CA ARG A 4 15.70 -20.21 15.38
C ARG A 4 14.73 -19.07 15.06
N ASN A 5 15.23 -17.99 14.47
CA ASN A 5 14.39 -16.86 14.06
C ASN A 5 13.49 -17.25 12.88
N GLN A 6 14.00 -18.01 11.90
CA GLN A 6 13.21 -18.52 10.78
C GLN A 6 12.10 -19.48 11.25
N ALA A 7 12.42 -20.44 12.12
CA ALA A 7 11.43 -21.37 12.67
C ALA A 7 10.33 -20.64 13.45
N ARG A 8 10.71 -19.61 14.23
CA ARG A 8 9.74 -18.76 14.93
C ARG A 8 8.84 -18.01 13.96
N THR A 9 9.40 -17.38 12.93
CA THR A 9 8.61 -16.67 11.91
C THR A 9 7.65 -17.61 11.18
N ALA A 10 8.11 -18.80 10.80
CA ALA A 10 7.26 -19.80 10.15
C ALA A 10 6.09 -20.24 11.06
N ALA A 11 6.35 -20.47 12.34
CA ALA A 11 5.31 -20.81 13.31
C ALA A 11 4.27 -19.70 13.47
N LEU A 12 4.68 -18.43 13.51
CA LEU A 12 3.75 -17.30 13.57
C LEU A 12 2.89 -17.21 12.31
N ILE A 13 3.48 -17.35 11.12
CA ILE A 13 2.73 -17.35 9.85
C ILE A 13 1.71 -18.51 9.83
N GLN A 14 2.11 -19.70 10.26
CA GLN A 14 1.21 -20.85 10.34
C GLN A 14 0.04 -20.57 11.29
N GLN A 15 0.32 -19.96 12.44
CA GLN A 15 -0.70 -19.57 13.42
C GLN A 15 -1.67 -18.51 12.86
N GLU A 16 -1.19 -17.57 12.04
CA GLU A 16 -2.03 -16.58 11.35
C GLU A 16 -2.97 -17.26 10.36
N ILE A 17 -2.45 -18.19 9.54
CA ILE A 17 -3.24 -18.94 8.56
C ILE A 17 -4.33 -19.75 9.26
N GLU A 18 -4.00 -20.45 10.34
CA GLU A 18 -4.98 -21.26 11.08
C GLU A 18 -6.10 -20.43 11.71
N GLN A 19 -5.76 -19.28 12.31
CA GLN A 19 -6.76 -18.36 12.83
C GLN A 19 -7.63 -17.79 11.70
N ALA A 20 -7.00 -17.43 10.58
CA ALA A 20 -7.67 -16.83 9.44
C ALA A 20 -8.64 -17.80 8.77
N SER A 21 -8.28 -19.08 8.66
CA SER A 21 -9.16 -20.15 8.17
C SER A 21 -10.36 -20.34 9.10
N ARG A 22 -10.14 -20.45 10.42
CA ARG A 22 -11.24 -20.57 11.39
C ARG A 22 -12.20 -19.39 11.30
N LEU A 23 -11.67 -18.17 11.20
CA LEU A 23 -12.49 -16.97 11.09
C LEU A 23 -13.28 -16.94 9.76
N ARG A 24 -12.66 -17.33 8.65
CA ARG A 24 -13.33 -17.45 7.35
C ARG A 24 -14.53 -18.39 7.45
N ASP A 25 -14.32 -19.60 7.98
CA ASP A 25 -15.35 -20.63 8.05
C ASP A 25 -16.52 -20.17 8.93
N GLN A 26 -16.22 -19.56 10.10
CA GLN A 26 -17.23 -18.94 10.96
C GLN A 26 -18.05 -17.86 10.25
N VAL A 27 -17.40 -16.98 9.48
CA VAL A 27 -18.07 -15.91 8.73
C VAL A 27 -18.96 -16.52 7.65
N ILE A 28 -18.44 -17.46 6.87
CA ILE A 28 -19.20 -18.14 5.81
C ILE A 28 -20.47 -18.77 6.39
N ASP A 29 -20.34 -19.51 7.50
CA ASP A 29 -21.47 -20.16 8.17
C ASP A 29 -22.47 -19.13 8.70
N THR A 30 -21.98 -18.09 9.36
CA THR A 30 -22.82 -17.04 9.95
C THR A 30 -23.62 -16.28 8.89
N PHE A 31 -23.01 -15.98 7.74
CA PHE A 31 -23.69 -15.29 6.64
C PHE A 31 -24.46 -16.24 5.71
N GLY A 32 -24.40 -17.56 5.93
CA GLY A 32 -25.06 -18.56 5.09
C GLY A 32 -24.61 -18.51 3.63
N LEU A 33 -23.33 -18.20 3.38
CA LEU A 33 -22.82 -18.02 2.04
C LEU A 33 -22.81 -19.36 1.28
N ARG A 34 -23.46 -19.36 0.11
CA ARG A 34 -23.41 -20.50 -0.81
C ARG A 34 -22.02 -20.51 -1.47
N GLU A 35 -21.47 -21.70 -1.71
CA GLU A 35 -20.15 -21.89 -2.34
C GLU A 35 -18.97 -21.31 -1.52
N PRO A 36 -18.67 -21.87 -0.33
CA PRO A 36 -17.57 -21.39 0.52
C PRO A 36 -16.22 -21.31 -0.20
N GLU A 37 -15.96 -22.27 -1.09
CA GLU A 37 -14.73 -22.33 -1.88
C GLU A 37 -14.59 -21.18 -2.89
N SER A 38 -15.68 -20.48 -3.20
CA SER A 38 -15.62 -19.27 -4.03
C SER A 38 -15.00 -18.08 -3.31
N PHE A 39 -14.80 -18.13 -1.98
CA PHE A 39 -14.14 -17.09 -1.19
C PHE A 39 -12.74 -17.56 -0.74
N PRO A 40 -11.72 -17.57 -1.62
CA PRO A 40 -10.38 -17.96 -1.22
C PRO A 40 -9.85 -17.09 -0.08
N LEU A 41 -9.20 -17.71 0.90
CA LEU A 41 -8.51 -17.02 1.98
C LEU A 41 -7.21 -16.39 1.45
N VAL A 42 -7.03 -15.10 1.71
CA VAL A 42 -5.79 -14.38 1.39
C VAL A 42 -5.29 -13.65 2.64
N VAL A 43 -4.19 -14.14 3.20
CA VAL A 43 -3.52 -13.51 4.34
C VAL A 43 -2.51 -12.50 3.83
N ILE A 44 -2.68 -11.23 4.21
CA ILE A 44 -1.79 -10.12 3.87
C ILE A 44 -1.11 -9.58 5.13
N PRO A 45 0.05 -8.89 5.00
CA PRO A 45 0.66 -8.22 6.14
C PRO A 45 -0.24 -7.15 6.75
N ALA A 46 -0.10 -6.88 8.04
CA ALA A 46 -0.71 -5.74 8.72
C ALA A 46 0.35 -4.79 9.28
N CYS A 47 0.17 -3.49 9.03
CA CYS A 47 0.93 -2.47 9.73
C CYS A 47 0.38 -2.35 11.17
N THR A 48 1.26 -2.60 12.15
CA THR A 48 0.96 -2.46 13.59
C THR A 48 1.83 -1.39 14.24
N LEU A 49 2.43 -0.51 13.45
CA LEU A 49 3.29 0.57 13.94
C LEU A 49 2.46 1.58 14.75
N GLY A 50 3.10 2.23 15.72
CA GLY A 50 2.47 3.28 16.51
C GLY A 50 2.52 4.64 15.81
N ILE A 51 1.49 5.48 16.02
CA ILE A 51 1.49 6.87 15.54
C ILE A 51 2.04 7.79 16.63
N THR A 52 3.11 8.52 16.30
CA THR A 52 3.81 9.44 17.20
C THR A 52 3.85 10.84 16.62
N ARG A 53 4.26 11.85 17.40
CA ARG A 53 4.60 13.16 16.82
C ARG A 53 5.82 13.00 15.93
N LEU A 54 5.79 13.60 14.74
CA LEU A 54 6.92 13.55 13.82
C LEU A 54 8.12 14.28 14.44
N PRO A 55 9.27 13.61 14.64
CA PRO A 55 10.48 14.29 15.10
C PRO A 55 10.97 15.32 14.08
N GLU A 56 11.33 16.51 14.57
CA GLU A 56 11.86 17.60 13.74
C GLU A 56 13.09 17.20 12.92
N GLN A 57 13.93 16.30 13.45
CA GLN A 57 15.08 15.76 12.72
C GLN A 57 14.66 15.04 11.43
N ARG A 58 13.57 14.25 11.47
CA ARG A 58 13.06 13.53 10.30
C ARG A 58 12.47 14.49 9.28
N ARG A 59 11.76 15.53 9.74
CA ARG A 59 11.24 16.59 8.85
C ARG A 59 12.37 17.32 8.12
N ARG A 60 13.47 17.62 8.82
CA ARG A 60 14.68 18.20 8.22
C ARG A 60 15.33 17.26 7.22
N ALA A 61 15.57 16.00 7.59
CA ALA A 61 16.15 15.00 6.71
C ALA A 61 15.35 14.84 5.40
N PHE A 62 14.01 14.82 5.50
CA PHE A 62 13.15 14.78 4.31
C PHE A 62 13.24 16.06 3.46
N ARG A 63 13.26 17.24 4.09
CA ARG A 63 13.44 18.51 3.37
C ARG A 63 14.76 18.50 2.59
N ASP A 64 15.84 18.06 3.21
CA ASP A 64 17.16 18.03 2.60
C ASP A 64 17.20 17.07 1.40
N HIS A 65 16.68 15.83 1.58
CA HIS A 65 16.54 14.84 0.51
C HIS A 65 15.70 15.38 -0.65
N LEU A 66 14.53 15.95 -0.36
CA LEU A 66 13.64 16.45 -1.38
C LEU A 66 14.24 17.64 -2.14
N SER A 67 14.94 18.54 -1.44
CA SER A 67 15.63 19.67 -2.08
C SER A 67 16.70 19.21 -3.06
N ASP A 68 17.48 18.19 -2.69
CA ASP A 68 18.48 17.56 -3.58
C ASP A 68 17.82 16.94 -4.82
N VAL A 69 16.77 16.13 -4.61
CA VAL A 69 16.04 15.48 -5.72
C VAL A 69 15.39 16.51 -6.66
N ILE A 70 14.83 17.61 -6.13
CA ILE A 70 14.27 18.71 -6.93
C ILE A 70 15.37 19.40 -7.73
N GLY A 71 16.51 19.70 -7.10
CA GLY A 71 17.66 20.32 -7.78
C GLY A 71 18.16 19.47 -8.96
N GLN A 72 18.25 18.15 -8.78
CA GLN A 72 18.62 17.23 -9.85
C GLN A 72 17.53 17.10 -10.94
N ALA A 73 16.25 17.16 -10.56
CA ALA A 73 15.13 17.07 -11.48
C ALA A 73 15.00 18.31 -12.39
N ALA A 74 15.34 19.49 -11.87
CA ALA A 74 15.29 20.76 -12.61
C ALA A 74 16.35 20.85 -13.72
N VAL A 75 17.42 20.05 -13.66
CA VAL A 75 18.42 19.97 -14.73
C VAL A 75 17.86 19.13 -15.88
N PRO A 76 17.78 19.69 -17.12
CA PRO A 76 17.30 18.97 -18.28
C PRO A 76 18.13 17.69 -18.51
N PRO A 77 17.50 16.53 -18.74
CA PRO A 77 18.21 15.31 -19.05
C PRO A 77 18.92 15.41 -20.40
N ALA A 78 20.11 14.82 -20.53
CA ALA A 78 20.91 14.82 -21.76
C ALA A 78 20.23 14.07 -22.94
N ALA A 79 19.19 13.28 -22.66
CA ALA A 79 18.35 12.61 -23.65
C ALA A 79 16.87 12.75 -23.24
N PRO A 80 15.94 12.84 -24.21
CA PRO A 80 14.52 12.93 -23.91
C PRO A 80 14.06 11.69 -23.15
N ILE A 81 13.37 11.90 -22.03
CA ILE A 81 12.70 10.84 -21.28
C ILE A 81 11.51 10.40 -22.12
N ARG A 82 11.42 9.10 -22.44
CA ARG A 82 10.23 8.52 -23.07
C ARG A 82 9.01 8.83 -22.20
N GLU A 83 8.06 9.56 -22.76
CA GLU A 83 6.77 9.80 -22.13
C GLU A 83 6.12 8.46 -21.78
N PRO A 84 5.57 8.29 -20.56
CA PRO A 84 4.72 7.15 -20.28
C PRO A 84 3.54 7.18 -21.24
N GLU A 85 3.42 6.14 -22.05
CA GLU A 85 2.30 5.92 -22.96
C GLU A 85 0.98 6.10 -22.18
N GLN A 86 0.10 6.99 -22.67
CA GLN A 86 -1.21 7.20 -22.09
C GLN A 86 -1.94 5.86 -22.05
N VAL A 87 -2.10 5.31 -20.84
CA VAL A 87 -2.77 4.02 -20.64
C VAL A 87 -4.25 4.23 -20.94
N ALA A 88 -4.72 3.66 -22.05
CA ALA A 88 -6.13 3.59 -22.39
C ALA A 88 -6.93 3.03 -21.20
N PRO A 89 -8.19 3.47 -20.97
CA PRO A 89 -9.00 2.99 -19.86
C PRO A 89 -9.05 1.46 -19.87
N ALA A 90 -8.66 0.87 -18.75
CA ALA A 90 -8.58 -0.58 -18.62
C ALA A 90 -9.97 -1.21 -18.80
N PRO A 91 -10.06 -2.43 -19.36
CA PRO A 91 -11.33 -3.12 -19.52
C PRO A 91 -12.05 -3.30 -18.18
N VAL A 92 -13.39 -3.37 -18.18
CA VAL A 92 -14.22 -3.43 -16.95
C VAL A 92 -13.82 -4.59 -16.01
N ALA A 93 -13.35 -5.71 -16.53
CA ALA A 93 -12.82 -6.79 -15.69
C ALA A 93 -11.54 -6.37 -14.92
N ALA A 94 -10.65 -5.62 -15.57
CA ALA A 94 -9.46 -5.06 -14.94
C ALA A 94 -9.82 -3.98 -13.92
N SER A 95 -10.88 -3.18 -14.13
CA SER A 95 -11.32 -2.18 -13.15
C SER A 95 -11.90 -2.81 -11.89
N ARG A 96 -12.69 -3.89 -12.01
CA ARG A 96 -13.22 -4.67 -10.87
C ARG A 96 -12.09 -5.35 -10.08
N ALA A 97 -11.13 -5.96 -10.78
CA ALA A 97 -9.95 -6.55 -10.17
C ALA A 97 -9.13 -5.50 -9.40
N GLN A 98 -8.92 -4.33 -9.99
CA GLN A 98 -8.19 -3.24 -9.36
C GLN A 98 -8.92 -2.72 -8.11
N ALA A 99 -10.26 -2.65 -8.14
CA ALA A 99 -11.06 -2.28 -6.98
C ALA A 99 -10.91 -3.29 -5.84
N ALA A 100 -11.05 -4.60 -6.13
CA ALA A 100 -10.87 -5.65 -5.13
C ALA A 100 -9.46 -5.64 -4.52
N LEU A 101 -8.42 -5.50 -5.34
CA LEU A 101 -7.03 -5.37 -4.89
C LEU A 101 -6.80 -4.11 -4.05
N GLY A 102 -7.39 -2.99 -4.43
CA GLY A 102 -7.33 -1.74 -3.66
C GLY A 102 -8.01 -1.86 -2.29
N MET A 103 -9.19 -2.49 -2.25
CA MET A 103 -9.91 -2.78 -1.02
C MET A 103 -9.09 -3.69 -0.10
N ALA A 104 -8.50 -4.76 -0.64
CA ALA A 104 -7.62 -5.65 0.12
C ALA A 104 -6.37 -4.92 0.63
N CYS A 105 -5.69 -4.17 -0.23
CA CYS A 105 -4.51 -3.38 0.12
C CYS A 105 -4.82 -2.38 1.25
N SER A 106 -6.00 -1.76 1.25
CA SER A 106 -6.39 -0.84 2.33
C SER A 106 -6.44 -1.50 3.71
N ARG A 107 -6.57 -2.83 3.80
CA ARG A 107 -6.61 -3.56 5.08
C ARG A 107 -5.24 -3.72 5.73
N CYS A 108 -4.16 -3.71 4.95
CA CYS A 108 -2.80 -3.73 5.51
C CYS A 108 -2.41 -2.42 6.18
N GLN A 109 -3.09 -1.31 5.86
CA GLN A 109 -2.79 0.03 6.38
C GLN A 109 -1.33 0.44 6.15
N GLY A 110 -0.81 0.21 4.94
CA GLY A 110 0.50 0.74 4.56
C GLY A 110 1.70 -0.02 5.14
N PHE A 111 1.62 -1.35 5.32
CA PHE A 111 2.80 -2.15 5.69
C PHE A 111 3.99 -1.90 4.75
N CYS A 112 3.74 -1.74 3.44
CA CYS A 112 4.77 -1.42 2.45
C CYS A 112 5.39 -0.02 2.61
N CYS A 113 4.81 0.87 3.42
CA CYS A 113 5.35 2.21 3.67
C CYS A 113 6.57 2.20 4.58
N GLU A 114 6.86 1.10 5.29
CA GLU A 114 7.99 1.01 6.22
C GLU A 114 9.33 1.40 5.57
N GLY A 115 9.62 0.87 4.38
CA GLY A 115 10.88 1.18 3.69
C GLY A 115 10.95 2.58 3.06
N GLY A 116 9.92 3.41 3.20
CA GLY A 116 9.90 4.76 2.63
C GLY A 116 10.64 5.79 3.50
N GLY A 117 10.74 5.55 4.81
CA GLY A 117 11.46 6.38 5.75
C GLY A 117 11.33 7.89 5.52
N ASP A 118 12.46 8.59 5.53
CA ASP A 118 12.56 10.05 5.35
C ASP A 118 12.82 10.46 3.89
N HIS A 119 12.67 9.55 2.93
CA HIS A 119 12.82 9.85 1.50
C HIS A 119 11.52 9.59 0.71
N ALA A 120 10.54 8.93 1.31
CA ALA A 120 9.22 8.63 0.76
C ALA A 120 9.23 7.93 -0.62
N TYR A 121 10.31 7.19 -0.90
CA TYR A 121 10.62 6.64 -2.24
C TYR A 121 10.63 7.68 -3.37
N LEU A 122 10.69 8.98 -3.05
CA LEU A 122 10.75 10.04 -4.05
C LEU A 122 12.13 10.02 -4.70
N LYS A 123 12.12 9.98 -6.04
CA LYS A 123 13.30 9.98 -6.90
C LYS A 123 13.19 11.11 -7.92
N VAL A 124 14.30 11.37 -8.62
CA VAL A 124 14.39 12.41 -9.65
C VAL A 124 13.29 12.23 -10.70
N GLU A 125 12.99 11.01 -11.11
CA GLU A 125 11.95 10.70 -12.10
C GLU A 125 10.54 11.05 -11.58
N THR A 126 10.30 10.87 -10.27
CA THR A 126 9.01 11.23 -9.66
C THR A 126 8.81 12.75 -9.72
N ILE A 127 9.84 13.52 -9.37
CA ILE A 127 9.77 14.98 -9.39
C ILE A 127 9.73 15.52 -10.82
N ARG A 128 10.44 14.91 -11.77
CA ARG A 128 10.35 15.29 -13.19
C ARG A 128 8.95 15.12 -13.75
N ARG A 129 8.27 14.02 -13.42
CA ARG A 129 6.87 13.82 -13.82
C ARG A 129 5.96 14.89 -13.23
N TYR A 130 6.13 15.20 -11.95
CA TYR A 130 5.38 16.27 -11.29
C TYR A 130 5.62 17.64 -11.94
N LEU A 131 6.88 18.00 -12.19
CA LEU A 131 7.23 19.25 -12.86
C LEU A 131 6.66 19.36 -14.28
N ALA A 132 6.60 18.26 -15.03
CA ALA A 132 6.01 18.24 -16.36
C ALA A 132 4.49 18.52 -16.34
N GLU A 133 3.79 18.10 -15.28
CA GLU A 133 2.37 18.38 -15.06
C GLU A 133 2.13 19.78 -14.43
N HIS A 134 3.18 20.41 -13.90
CA HIS A 134 3.15 21.71 -13.22
C HIS A 134 4.25 22.66 -13.71
N PRO A 135 4.29 23.02 -15.01
CA PRO A 135 5.41 23.77 -15.61
C PRO A 135 5.59 25.18 -15.05
N ASP A 136 4.55 25.76 -14.44
CA ASP A 136 4.58 27.11 -13.88
C ASP A 136 5.17 27.17 -12.46
N GLN A 137 5.42 26.02 -11.82
CA GLN A 137 5.94 25.96 -10.45
C GLN A 137 7.48 26.06 -10.43
N ARG A 138 8.00 26.90 -9.53
CA ARG A 138 9.44 26.98 -9.26
C ARG A 138 9.86 25.86 -8.29
N PRO A 139 11.16 25.52 -8.23
CA PRO A 139 11.67 24.51 -7.29
C PRO A 139 11.19 24.68 -5.83
N ASP A 140 11.15 25.91 -5.33
CA ASP A 140 10.67 26.21 -3.97
C ASP A 140 9.17 25.96 -3.80
N ASP A 141 8.36 26.20 -4.85
CA ASP A 141 6.92 25.93 -4.83
C ASP A 141 6.67 24.41 -4.77
N VAL A 142 7.45 23.63 -5.52
CA VAL A 142 7.39 22.16 -5.47
C VAL A 142 7.79 21.65 -4.09
N LEU A 143 8.87 22.17 -3.51
CA LEU A 143 9.32 21.81 -2.17
C LEU A 143 8.21 22.08 -1.14
N ALA A 144 7.60 23.26 -1.18
CA ALA A 144 6.49 23.62 -0.31
C ALA A 144 5.29 22.69 -0.49
N ALA A 145 4.87 22.41 -1.73
CA ALA A 145 3.74 21.55 -2.05
C ALA A 145 3.87 20.14 -1.44
N TYR A 146 5.07 19.57 -1.45
CA TYR A 146 5.36 18.28 -0.82
C TYR A 146 5.44 18.40 0.72
N LEU A 147 6.16 19.40 1.26
CA LEU A 147 6.30 19.59 2.71
C LEU A 147 4.97 19.86 3.43
N ASP A 148 4.02 20.51 2.74
CA ASP A 148 2.68 20.78 3.26
C ASP A 148 1.86 19.51 3.48
N ARG A 149 2.22 18.39 2.84
CA ARG A 149 1.55 17.09 3.06
C ARG A 149 2.17 16.29 4.19
N VAL A 150 3.28 16.75 4.77
CA VAL A 150 3.90 16.13 5.92
C VAL A 150 3.17 16.57 7.19
N GLY A 151 2.33 15.68 7.72
CA GLY A 151 1.57 15.89 8.94
C GLY A 151 2.43 15.90 10.20
N HIS A 152 1.86 16.44 11.28
CA HIS A 152 2.50 16.53 12.60
C HIS A 152 2.57 15.19 13.35
N ARG A 153 1.79 14.20 12.91
CA ARG A 153 1.77 12.83 13.47
C ARG A 153 1.88 11.81 12.36
N THR A 154 2.84 10.89 12.50
CA THR A 154 3.15 9.86 11.51
C THR A 154 3.41 8.53 12.18
N TYR A 155 3.30 7.45 11.41
CA TYR A 155 3.71 6.12 11.88
C TYR A 155 5.22 6.09 12.15
N GLN A 156 5.57 5.67 13.37
CA GLN A 156 6.96 5.56 13.81
C GLN A 156 7.71 4.55 12.95
N GLY A 157 8.89 4.94 12.45
CA GLY A 157 9.72 4.07 11.61
C GLY A 157 9.16 3.82 10.20
N SER A 158 8.08 4.50 9.79
CA SER A 158 7.50 4.38 8.45
C SER A 158 7.79 5.60 7.57
N CYS A 159 7.34 5.55 6.32
CA CYS A 159 7.34 6.69 5.39
C CYS A 159 6.79 7.96 6.05
N ILE A 160 7.43 9.10 5.80
CA ILE A 160 7.06 10.40 6.38
C ILE A 160 5.63 10.85 6.02
N TYR A 161 5.06 10.36 4.91
CA TYR A 161 3.66 10.63 4.53
C TYR A 161 2.64 9.65 5.10
N HIS A 162 3.07 8.65 5.87
CA HIS A 162 2.18 7.64 6.43
C HIS A 162 1.52 8.15 7.72
N GLN A 163 0.22 8.43 7.65
CA GLN A 163 -0.62 9.00 8.69
C GLN A 163 -1.82 8.09 9.00
N ALA A 164 -2.63 8.44 10.00
CA ALA A 164 -3.75 7.62 10.49
C ALA A 164 -4.81 7.31 9.41
N ASP A 165 -4.99 8.22 8.47
CA ASP A 165 -5.90 8.13 7.32
C ASP A 165 -5.23 7.55 6.06
N GLY A 166 -3.96 7.14 6.17
CA GLY A 166 -3.18 6.52 5.12
C GLY A 166 -2.08 7.45 4.60
N CYS A 167 -1.84 7.41 3.30
CA CYS A 167 -0.79 8.22 2.68
C CYS A 167 -1.34 9.63 2.40
N ALA A 168 -0.76 10.64 3.05
CA ALA A 168 -1.14 12.05 2.88
C ALA A 168 -0.77 12.65 1.51
N LEU A 169 0.04 11.92 0.74
CA LEU A 169 0.41 12.31 -0.60
C LEU A 169 -0.66 11.82 -1.60
N PRO A 170 -1.18 12.67 -2.49
CA PRO A 170 -2.12 12.24 -3.53
C PRO A 170 -1.39 11.42 -4.61
N ARG A 171 -2.13 10.65 -5.43
CA ARG A 171 -1.52 9.61 -6.29
C ARG A 171 -0.56 10.18 -7.33
N GLU A 172 -0.90 11.33 -7.88
CA GLU A 172 -0.10 12.11 -8.83
C GLU A 172 1.27 12.51 -8.24
N MET A 173 1.35 12.75 -6.93
CA MET A 173 2.61 13.12 -6.27
C MET A 173 3.42 11.91 -5.78
N ARG A 174 2.80 10.73 -5.66
CA ARG A 174 3.45 9.49 -5.21
C ARG A 174 4.48 8.99 -6.22
N SER A 175 5.50 8.30 -5.72
CA SER A 175 6.42 7.54 -6.56
C SER A 175 5.70 6.41 -7.29
N ASP A 176 6.25 6.00 -8.43
CA ASP A 176 5.69 4.90 -9.22
C ASP A 176 5.66 3.58 -8.43
N LEU A 177 6.65 3.37 -7.55
CA LEU A 177 6.66 2.24 -6.62
C LEU A 177 5.41 2.26 -5.74
N CYS A 178 5.11 3.39 -5.09
CA CYS A 178 3.93 3.53 -4.24
C CYS A 178 2.62 3.33 -5.03
N ASN A 179 2.59 3.75 -6.30
CA ASN A 179 1.39 3.65 -7.13
C ASN A 179 1.11 2.24 -7.66
N ARG A 180 2.13 1.39 -7.78
CA ARG A 180 2.05 0.07 -8.44
C ARG A 180 2.25 -1.12 -7.50
N HIS A 181 2.72 -0.90 -6.27
CA HIS A 181 3.09 -2.00 -5.38
C HIS A 181 1.88 -2.77 -4.84
N PHE A 182 1.96 -4.10 -4.90
CA PHE A 182 1.16 -5.02 -4.12
C PHE A 182 2.07 -6.01 -3.38
N CYS A 183 1.63 -6.51 -2.22
CA CYS A 183 2.37 -7.55 -1.52
C CYS A 183 2.27 -8.88 -2.29
N LYS A 184 3.16 -9.84 -1.96
CA LYS A 184 3.22 -11.15 -2.61
C LYS A 184 1.84 -11.85 -2.64
N ALA A 185 1.13 -11.86 -1.52
CA ALA A 185 -0.20 -12.47 -1.41
C ALA A 185 -1.23 -11.84 -2.36
N LEU A 186 -1.21 -10.51 -2.53
CA LEU A 186 -2.11 -9.82 -3.46
C LEU A 186 -1.71 -10.05 -4.92
N HIS A 187 -0.42 -10.17 -5.22
CA HIS A 187 0.02 -10.59 -6.55
C HIS A 187 -0.41 -12.02 -6.88
N GLU A 188 -0.32 -12.95 -5.92
CA GLU A 188 -0.80 -14.32 -6.09
C GLU A 188 -2.32 -14.36 -6.28
N PHE A 189 -3.08 -13.62 -5.48
CA PHE A 189 -4.51 -13.46 -5.67
C PHE A 189 -4.85 -12.91 -7.06
N GLN A 190 -4.16 -11.86 -7.51
CA GLN A 190 -4.35 -11.26 -8.83
C GLN A 190 -4.14 -12.28 -9.97
N ARG A 191 -3.11 -13.13 -9.88
CA ARG A 191 -2.84 -14.17 -10.89
C ARG A 191 -3.90 -15.27 -10.93
N ASN A 192 -4.58 -15.50 -9.81
CA ASN A 192 -5.61 -16.53 -9.65
C ASN A 192 -7.04 -15.97 -9.79
N LEU A 193 -7.19 -14.72 -10.20
CA LEU A 193 -8.52 -14.14 -10.44
C LEU A 193 -9.24 -14.92 -11.55
N PRO A 194 -10.55 -15.16 -11.39
CA PRO A 194 -11.31 -15.85 -12.40
C PRO A 194 -11.41 -15.01 -13.68
N ALA A 195 -11.25 -15.64 -14.85
CA ALA A 195 -11.41 -14.98 -16.15
C ALA A 195 -12.85 -14.50 -16.39
N THR A 196 -13.83 -15.23 -15.84
CA THR A 196 -15.26 -14.93 -15.90
C THR A 196 -15.91 -15.19 -14.54
N GLY A 197 -17.01 -14.48 -14.25
CA GLY A 197 -17.71 -14.61 -12.97
C GLY A 197 -17.23 -13.61 -11.91
N PRO A 198 -17.74 -13.74 -10.67
CA PRO A 198 -17.53 -12.74 -9.64
C PRO A 198 -16.18 -12.86 -8.96
N ILE A 199 -15.59 -11.70 -8.65
CA ILE A 199 -14.38 -11.63 -7.82
C ILE A 199 -14.79 -11.75 -6.36
N ARG A 200 -14.36 -12.82 -5.70
CA ARG A 200 -14.69 -13.10 -4.31
C ARG A 200 -13.40 -13.43 -3.55
N ALA A 201 -13.32 -13.01 -2.30
CA ALA A 201 -12.18 -13.33 -1.43
C ALA A 201 -12.50 -13.06 0.03
N PHE A 202 -11.80 -13.76 0.92
CA PHE A 202 -11.72 -13.44 2.33
C PHE A 202 -10.31 -12.94 2.66
N PHE A 203 -10.16 -11.64 2.89
CA PHE A 203 -8.88 -11.03 3.19
C PHE A 203 -8.67 -10.93 4.69
N VAL A 204 -7.48 -11.32 5.15
CA VAL A 204 -7.08 -11.19 6.54
C VAL A 204 -5.75 -10.46 6.59
N ALA A 205 -5.71 -9.31 7.26
CA ALA A 205 -4.47 -8.61 7.58
C ALA A 205 -3.96 -9.11 8.93
N ALA A 206 -2.76 -9.69 8.95
CA ALA A 206 -2.16 -10.28 10.15
C ALA A 206 -0.71 -9.81 10.34
N ASN A 207 -0.26 -9.83 11.59
CA ASN A 207 1.14 -9.59 11.93
C ASN A 207 1.49 -10.27 13.26
N TYR A 208 2.70 -10.81 13.36
CA TYR A 208 3.25 -11.46 14.55
C TYR A 208 2.34 -12.52 15.20
N GLY A 209 1.68 -13.36 14.41
CA GLY A 209 0.83 -14.43 14.93
C GLY A 209 -0.60 -13.98 15.26
N ALA A 210 -0.98 -12.74 14.96
CA ALA A 210 -2.27 -12.18 15.33
C ALA A 210 -3.00 -11.55 14.14
N ILE A 211 -4.29 -11.84 14.03
CA ILE A 211 -5.19 -11.17 13.08
C ILE A 211 -5.45 -9.74 13.57
N GLN A 212 -5.28 -8.76 12.68
CA GLN A 212 -5.53 -7.36 12.97
C GLN A 212 -6.84 -6.87 12.35
N LYS A 213 -7.13 -7.31 11.12
CA LYS A 213 -8.36 -6.95 10.39
C LYS A 213 -8.76 -8.11 9.48
N ALA A 214 -10.06 -8.27 9.27
CA ALA A 214 -10.59 -9.20 8.28
C ALA A 214 -11.66 -8.50 7.43
N ALA A 215 -11.82 -8.96 6.19
CA ALA A 215 -12.83 -8.45 5.29
C ALA A 215 -13.29 -9.51 4.29
N LEU A 216 -14.60 -9.57 4.06
CA LEU A 216 -15.20 -10.32 2.96
C LEU A 216 -15.34 -9.38 1.76
N VAL A 217 -14.83 -9.80 0.61
CA VAL A 217 -14.94 -9.06 -0.65
C VAL A 217 -15.80 -9.83 -1.64
N HIS A 218 -16.73 -9.11 -2.27
CA HIS A 218 -17.53 -9.58 -3.38
C HIS A 218 -17.63 -8.46 -4.41
N GLU A 219 -17.06 -8.69 -5.60
CA GLU A 219 -16.94 -7.72 -6.68
C GLU A 219 -16.24 -6.43 -6.21
N ASN A 220 -16.96 -5.31 -6.21
CA ASN A 220 -16.51 -4.00 -5.78
C ASN A 220 -17.00 -3.64 -4.36
N GLN A 221 -17.57 -4.60 -3.63
CA GLN A 221 -18.05 -4.44 -2.27
C GLN A 221 -17.13 -5.14 -1.28
N MET A 222 -16.95 -4.51 -0.12
CA MET A 222 -16.16 -5.04 0.98
C MET A 222 -16.90 -4.85 2.29
N LEU A 223 -17.11 -5.96 2.98
CA LEU A 223 -17.65 -5.99 4.34
C LEU A 223 -16.49 -6.18 5.32
N SER A 224 -16.35 -5.26 6.28
CA SER A 224 -15.36 -5.42 7.36
C SER A 224 -15.88 -6.46 8.35
N VAL A 225 -15.06 -7.42 8.71
CA VAL A 225 -15.39 -8.46 9.68
C VAL A 225 -14.74 -8.09 11.02
N PRO A 226 -15.51 -8.06 12.13
CA PRO A 226 -14.94 -7.86 13.45
C PRO A 226 -14.00 -9.01 13.78
N THR A 227 -12.79 -8.66 14.21
CA THR A 227 -11.79 -9.62 14.70
C THR A 227 -11.96 -9.71 16.21
N ILE A 228 -12.08 -10.94 16.74
CA ILE A 228 -12.22 -11.23 18.18
C ILE A 228 -10.87 -11.08 18.87
#